data_AF-A0A9X7B4S7-F1
#
_entry.id   AF-A0A9X7B4S7-F1
#
_cell.length_a   1.000
_cell.length_b   1.000
_cell.length_c   1.000
_cell.angle_alpha   90.00
_cell.angle_beta   90.00
_cell.angle_gamma   90.00
#
_symmetry.space_group_name_H-M   'P 1'
#
loop_
_entity.id
_entity.type
_entity.pdbx_description
1 polymer ?
#
loop_
_entity_poly.entity_id
_entity_poly.type
_entity_poly.pdbx_seq_one_letter_code
_entity_poly.pdbx_strand_id
1 'polypeptide(L)'
;MDSYFPKAGKLIGGIIMLIILLSSLWLIWIGETNIRYSGDHKGTIPFWYKWIPVIVGILLVRFLPFHHKNYNPLQQFEPRRIIIQTAILFLSGSLFTICLLTTNFEGMALQLWFMIFKIILLLFTPLMLLLFYKKERPKQVKSTGDIRWYQFTPLIVIIIWGYFNFFSIFSTPFVSMKMEPTILISILLVGFLINSVLEEIFYRVWLQTRLELLLGTWPAILLTSLLWASWHIALHGSGHWDIDTATVIVNLGIVGLFLGYLWARYRKVWVIIIVHGLINAHPQQLIEIIFK
;
A
#
# COMPACT_ATOMS: atom_id res chain seq x y z
N MET A 1 -12.01 -12.45 -14.24
CA MET A 1 -13.13 -12.32 -13.30
C MET A 1 -13.96 -11.18 -13.81
N ASP A 2 -15.24 -11.41 -14.05
CA ASP A 2 -16.12 -10.38 -14.58
C ASP A 2 -16.51 -9.45 -13.45
N SER A 3 -16.17 -8.17 -13.59
CA SER A 3 -16.54 -7.17 -12.62
C SER A 3 -17.98 -6.71 -12.83
N TYR A 4 -18.63 -6.19 -11.80
CA TYR A 4 -20.02 -5.72 -11.89
C TYR A 4 -20.13 -4.48 -12.79
N PHE A 5 -19.10 -3.64 -12.84
CA PHE A 5 -19.06 -2.40 -13.62
C PHE A 5 -17.80 -2.30 -14.50
N PRO A 6 -17.65 -3.14 -15.53
CA PRO A 6 -16.41 -3.25 -16.30
C PRO A 6 -16.08 -2.00 -17.13
N LYS A 7 -17.10 -1.31 -17.66
CA LYS A 7 -16.91 -0.04 -18.40
C LYS A 7 -16.41 1.07 -17.48
N ALA A 8 -17.05 1.24 -16.31
CA ALA A 8 -16.64 2.20 -15.30
C ALA A 8 -15.23 1.89 -14.79
N GLY A 9 -14.92 0.62 -14.54
CA GLY A 9 -13.59 0.18 -14.16
C GLY A 9 -12.51 0.57 -15.17
N LYS A 10 -12.75 0.32 -16.47
CA LYS A 10 -11.80 0.73 -17.53
C LYS A 10 -11.59 2.24 -17.58
N LEU A 11 -12.67 3.02 -17.46
CA LEU A 11 -12.61 4.48 -17.44
C LEU A 11 -11.81 5.00 -16.23
N ILE A 12 -12.18 4.57 -15.02
CA ILE A 12 -11.51 4.96 -13.77
C ILE A 12 -10.02 4.60 -13.82
N GLY A 13 -9.71 3.37 -14.22
CA GLY A 13 -8.32 2.94 -14.32
C GLY A 13 -7.54 3.73 -15.37
N GLY A 14 -8.15 4.07 -16.52
CA GLY A 14 -7.53 4.90 -17.54
C GLY A 14 -7.22 6.31 -17.04
N ILE A 15 -8.16 6.92 -16.30
CA ILE A 15 -7.97 8.22 -15.66
C ILE A 15 -6.83 8.19 -14.65
N ILE A 16 -6.76 7.17 -13.79
CA ILE A 16 -5.69 7.06 -12.78
C ILE A 16 -4.32 6.86 -13.44
N MET A 17 -4.25 6.04 -14.49
CA MET A 17 -3.01 5.89 -15.26
C MET A 17 -2.54 7.22 -15.87
N LEU A 18 -3.48 8.01 -16.41
CA LEU A 18 -3.19 9.34 -16.93
C LEU A 18 -2.70 10.27 -15.83
N ILE A 19 -3.33 10.25 -14.64
CA ILE A 19 -2.90 11.05 -13.48
C ILE A 19 -1.46 10.68 -13.08
N ILE A 20 -1.12 9.39 -12.97
CA ILE A 20 0.24 8.97 -12.62
C ILE A 20 1.25 9.48 -13.65
N LEU A 21 0.93 9.34 -14.95
CA LEU A 21 1.79 9.79 -16.04
C LEU A 21 1.98 11.31 -16.02
N LEU A 22 0.89 12.07 -15.88
CA LEU A 22 0.93 13.53 -15.80
C LEU A 22 1.71 14.01 -14.57
N SER A 23 1.55 13.37 -13.41
CA SER A 23 2.33 13.69 -12.20
C SER A 23 3.84 13.51 -12.44
N SER A 24 4.25 12.41 -13.08
CA SER A 24 5.66 12.20 -13.41
C SER A 24 6.17 13.21 -14.45
N LEU A 25 5.39 13.55 -15.48
CA LEU A 25 5.77 14.55 -16.46
C LEU A 25 5.86 15.95 -15.84
N TRP A 26 4.96 16.28 -14.91
CA TRP A 26 4.97 17.54 -14.18
C TRP A 26 6.28 17.72 -13.40
N LEU A 27 6.69 16.72 -12.62
CA LEU A 27 7.94 16.77 -11.85
C LEU A 27 9.18 16.87 -12.74
N ILE A 28 9.18 16.19 -13.88
CA ILE A 28 10.27 16.32 -14.87
C ILE A 28 10.30 17.73 -15.45
N TRP A 29 9.13 18.27 -15.81
CA TRP A 29 8.99 19.59 -16.44
C TRP A 29 9.50 20.72 -15.54
N ILE A 30 9.16 20.68 -14.25
CA ILE A 30 9.58 21.70 -13.28
C ILE A 30 11.00 21.47 -12.72
N GLY A 31 11.65 20.35 -13.08
CA GLY A 31 12.99 19.99 -12.60
C GLY A 31 13.04 19.35 -11.20
N GLU A 32 11.89 19.21 -10.52
CA GLU A 32 11.77 18.64 -9.16
C GLU A 32 11.70 17.11 -9.18
N THR A 33 12.76 16.48 -9.68
CA THR A 33 12.84 15.02 -9.80
C THR A 33 13.29 14.31 -8.52
N ASN A 34 13.90 15.07 -7.59
CA ASN A 34 14.40 14.57 -6.32
C ASN A 34 13.32 14.61 -5.25
N ILE A 35 12.80 13.43 -4.90
CA ILE A 35 11.69 13.29 -3.96
C ILE A 35 12.18 12.80 -2.60
N ARG A 36 11.48 13.19 -1.53
CA ARG A 36 11.76 12.67 -0.18
C ARG A 36 11.51 11.17 -0.12
N TYR A 37 12.51 10.40 0.30
CA TYR A 37 12.36 8.94 0.36
C TYR A 37 11.74 8.43 1.66
N SER A 38 11.81 9.20 2.75
CA SER A 38 11.12 8.95 4.03
C SER A 38 10.46 10.23 4.57
N GLY A 39 9.45 10.04 5.43
CA GLY A 39 8.82 11.12 6.20
C GLY A 39 9.70 11.60 7.37
N ASP A 40 10.60 10.74 7.86
CA ASP A 40 11.35 10.96 9.10
C ASP A 40 12.62 11.82 8.92
N HIS A 41 13.04 12.09 7.68
CA HIS A 41 14.16 12.99 7.39
C HIS A 41 13.94 13.74 6.06
N LYS A 42 14.83 14.70 5.77
CA LYS A 42 14.74 15.61 4.60
C LYS A 42 15.54 15.14 3.38
N GLY A 43 16.00 13.89 3.39
CA GLY A 43 16.85 13.34 2.34
C GLY A 43 16.04 13.04 1.08
N THR A 44 16.60 13.36 -0.09
CA THR A 44 15.94 13.18 -1.38
C THR A 44 16.74 12.24 -2.29
N ILE A 45 16.02 11.55 -3.17
CA ILE A 45 16.59 10.75 -4.25
C ILE A 45 15.74 10.95 -5.51
N PRO A 46 16.30 10.74 -6.70
CA PRO A 46 15.50 10.81 -7.92
C PRO A 46 14.36 9.78 -7.88
N PHE A 47 13.14 10.16 -8.24
CA PHE A 47 11.98 9.28 -8.06
C PHE A 47 12.09 7.94 -8.78
N TRP A 48 12.81 7.90 -9.91
CA TRP A 48 13.04 6.67 -10.69
C TRP A 48 13.87 5.62 -9.94
N TYR A 49 14.66 6.00 -8.92
CA TYR A 49 15.37 5.04 -8.07
C TYR A 49 14.39 4.12 -7.34
N LYS A 50 13.20 4.62 -6.95
CA LYS A 50 12.15 3.77 -6.37
C LYS A 50 11.38 2.97 -7.41
N TRP A 51 11.29 3.44 -8.65
CA TRP A 51 10.53 2.78 -9.70
C TRP A 51 11.19 1.48 -10.12
N ILE A 52 12.52 1.44 -10.21
CA ILE A 52 13.24 0.27 -10.73
C ILE A 52 13.01 -0.97 -9.85
N PRO A 53 13.22 -0.94 -8.52
CA PRO A 53 12.89 -2.07 -7.65
C PRO A 53 11.41 -2.48 -7.78
N VAL A 54 10.49 -1.53 -7.81
CA VAL A 54 9.04 -1.80 -7.95
C VAL A 54 8.72 -2.48 -9.27
N ILE A 55 9.24 -1.99 -10.39
CA ILE A 55 9.03 -2.58 -11.72
C ILE A 55 9.59 -4.01 -11.74
N VAL A 56 10.81 -4.22 -11.23
CA VAL A 56 11.39 -5.57 -11.09
C VAL A 56 10.47 -6.48 -10.29
N GLY A 57 9.97 -6.01 -9.14
CA GLY A 57 9.01 -6.72 -8.31
C GLY A 57 7.73 -7.10 -9.07
N ILE A 58 7.11 -6.14 -9.76
CA ILE A 58 5.89 -6.37 -10.56
C ILE A 58 6.13 -7.38 -11.69
N LEU A 59 7.26 -7.28 -12.39
CA LEU A 59 7.63 -8.22 -13.46
C LEU A 59 7.83 -9.63 -12.90
N LEU A 60 8.51 -9.78 -11.76
CA LEU A 60 8.67 -11.08 -11.10
C LEU A 60 7.31 -11.69 -10.72
N VAL A 61 6.39 -10.91 -10.14
CA VAL A 61 5.04 -11.39 -9.81
C VAL A 61 4.27 -11.82 -11.07
N ARG A 62 4.50 -11.14 -12.20
CA ARG A 62 3.85 -11.42 -13.48
C ARG A 62 4.37 -12.72 -14.11
N PHE A 63 5.67 -12.92 -14.12
CA PHE A 63 6.32 -14.04 -14.81
C PHE A 63 6.43 -15.31 -13.95
N LEU A 64 6.50 -15.17 -12.63
CA LEU A 64 6.55 -16.34 -11.77
C LEU A 64 5.22 -17.12 -11.81
N PRO A 65 5.29 -18.46 -11.92
CA PRO A 65 4.12 -19.31 -12.00
C PRO A 65 3.30 -19.23 -10.71
N PHE A 66 1.97 -19.14 -10.86
CA PHE A 66 1.04 -19.12 -9.74
C PHE A 66 -0.31 -19.73 -10.11
N HIS A 67 -0.85 -20.52 -9.18
CA HIS A 67 -1.89 -21.51 -9.42
C HIS A 67 -3.33 -20.97 -9.43
N HIS A 68 -3.60 -19.79 -8.85
CA HIS A 68 -4.97 -19.25 -8.76
C HIS A 68 -5.18 -18.01 -9.65
N LYS A 69 -5.41 -18.25 -10.94
CA LYS A 69 -5.79 -17.18 -11.87
C LYS A 69 -7.24 -16.78 -11.59
N ASN A 70 -7.49 -15.50 -11.29
CA ASN A 70 -8.83 -14.90 -11.17
C ASN A 70 -9.69 -15.32 -9.95
N TYR A 71 -9.09 -15.80 -8.87
CA TYR A 71 -9.84 -16.09 -7.64
C TYR A 71 -10.09 -14.82 -6.81
N ASN A 72 -11.34 -14.62 -6.39
CA ASN A 72 -11.71 -13.66 -5.36
C ASN A 72 -12.59 -14.33 -4.30
N PRO A 73 -12.20 -14.33 -3.01
CA PRO A 73 -12.93 -15.03 -1.96
C PRO A 73 -14.32 -14.46 -1.68
N LEU A 74 -14.58 -13.23 -2.12
CA LEU A 74 -15.84 -12.53 -1.88
C LEU A 74 -16.85 -12.68 -3.04
N GLN A 75 -16.50 -13.39 -4.10
CA GLN A 75 -17.36 -13.55 -5.29
C GLN A 75 -18.70 -14.24 -4.98
N GLN A 76 -18.76 -15.04 -3.92
CA GLN A 76 -19.97 -15.76 -3.49
C GLN A 76 -20.99 -14.88 -2.74
N PHE A 77 -20.64 -13.65 -2.36
CA PHE A 77 -21.55 -12.77 -1.60
C PHE A 77 -22.43 -11.93 -2.52
N GLU A 78 -23.61 -11.57 -2.00
CA GLU A 78 -24.57 -10.69 -2.66
C GLU A 78 -23.97 -9.38 -3.18
N PRO A 79 -24.16 -9.02 -4.47
CA PRO A 79 -23.58 -7.81 -5.06
C PRO A 79 -23.91 -6.52 -4.30
N ARG A 80 -25.18 -6.36 -3.85
CA ARG A 80 -25.63 -5.17 -3.12
C ARG A 80 -24.82 -4.95 -1.84
N ARG A 81 -24.52 -6.05 -1.12
CA ARG A 81 -23.72 -6.02 0.10
C ARG A 81 -22.27 -5.61 -0.20
N ILE A 82 -21.68 -6.15 -1.27
CA ILE A 82 -20.32 -5.77 -1.69
C ILE A 82 -20.26 -4.29 -2.06
N ILE A 83 -21.25 -3.76 -2.78
CA ILE A 83 -21.32 -2.33 -3.14
C ILE A 83 -21.34 -1.46 -1.88
N ILE A 84 -22.25 -1.73 -0.93
CA ILE A 84 -22.36 -0.95 0.32
C ILE A 84 -21.07 -1.02 1.12
N GLN A 85 -20.50 -2.22 1.30
CA GLN A 85 -19.25 -2.37 2.04
C GLN A 85 -18.10 -1.62 1.38
N THR A 86 -18.00 -1.69 0.05
CA THR A 86 -16.96 -0.97 -0.69
C THR A 86 -17.13 0.53 -0.56
N ALA A 87 -18.37 1.04 -0.65
CA ALA A 87 -18.64 2.46 -0.49
C ALA A 87 -18.24 2.96 0.89
N ILE A 88 -18.60 2.25 1.97
CA ILE A 88 -18.23 2.63 3.34
C ILE A 88 -16.71 2.60 3.54
N LEU A 89 -16.03 1.54 3.07
CA LEU A 89 -14.58 1.44 3.19
C LEU A 89 -13.87 2.53 2.40
N PHE A 90 -14.31 2.78 1.17
CA PHE A 90 -13.74 3.82 0.31
C PHE A 90 -13.95 5.21 0.92
N LEU A 91 -15.17 5.50 1.40
CA LEU A 91 -15.48 6.75 2.08
C LEU A 91 -14.66 6.91 3.37
N SER A 92 -14.42 5.84 4.13
CA SER A 92 -13.60 5.90 5.34
C SER A 92 -12.14 6.25 5.03
N GLY A 93 -11.55 5.63 4.00
CA GLY A 93 -10.19 5.95 3.55
C GLY A 93 -10.06 7.36 2.98
N SER A 94 -11.09 7.82 2.26
CA SER A 94 -11.17 9.21 1.76
C SER A 94 -11.34 10.20 2.90
N LEU A 95 -12.19 9.92 3.87
CA LEU A 95 -12.40 10.76 5.05
C LEU A 95 -11.13 10.86 5.88
N PHE A 96 -10.36 9.77 6.02
CA PHE A 96 -9.06 9.80 6.68
C PHE A 96 -8.11 10.79 5.99
N THR A 97 -8.02 10.73 4.66
CA THR A 97 -7.23 11.69 3.87
C THR A 97 -7.73 13.13 4.09
N ILE A 98 -9.04 13.37 3.97
CA ILE A 98 -9.64 14.70 4.10
C ILE A 98 -9.39 15.28 5.50
N CYS A 99 -9.59 14.48 6.55
CA CYS A 99 -9.33 14.92 7.92
C CYS A 99 -7.88 15.37 8.09
N LEU A 100 -6.90 14.62 7.58
CA LEU A 100 -5.49 15.00 7.71
C LEU A 100 -5.13 16.26 6.91
N LEU A 101 -5.70 16.44 5.72
CA LEU A 101 -5.41 17.59 4.86
C LEU A 101 -6.14 18.88 5.29
N THR A 102 -7.20 18.76 6.09
CA THR A 102 -8.00 19.91 6.54
C THR A 102 -7.73 20.31 7.99
N THR A 103 -7.02 19.47 8.75
CA THR A 103 -6.61 19.82 10.11
C THR A 103 -5.42 20.76 10.10
N ASN A 104 -5.51 21.81 10.91
CA ASN A 104 -4.41 22.76 11.15
C ASN A 104 -3.55 22.37 12.36
N PHE A 105 -3.49 21.08 12.70
CA PHE A 105 -2.69 20.63 13.83
C PHE A 105 -1.21 20.54 13.45
N GLU A 106 -0.33 20.91 14.38
CA GLU A 106 1.12 20.83 14.20
C GLU A 106 1.78 20.02 15.33
N GLY A 107 3.00 19.55 15.08
CA GLY A 107 3.82 18.85 16.07
C GLY A 107 3.13 17.63 16.71
N MET A 108 3.16 17.56 18.03
CA MET A 108 2.61 16.43 18.79
C MET A 108 1.10 16.28 18.63
N ALA A 109 0.36 17.38 18.48
CA ALA A 109 -1.09 17.32 18.27
C ALA A 109 -1.43 16.63 16.94
N LEU A 110 -0.70 16.93 15.86
CA LEU A 110 -0.86 16.28 14.57
C LEU A 110 -0.63 14.77 14.67
N GLN A 111 0.44 14.35 15.36
CA GLN A 111 0.76 12.93 15.55
C GLN A 111 -0.34 12.18 16.32
N LEU A 112 -0.87 12.79 17.38
CA LEU A 112 -1.97 12.20 18.16
C LEU A 112 -3.25 12.06 17.33
N TRP A 113 -3.66 13.13 16.64
CA TRP A 113 -4.85 13.11 15.79
C TRP A 113 -4.71 12.18 14.60
N PHE A 114 -3.52 12.11 14.01
CA PHE A 114 -3.18 11.12 12.98
C PHE A 114 -3.46 9.70 13.46
N MET A 115 -2.95 9.33 14.65
CA MET A 115 -3.18 8.00 15.22
C MET A 115 -4.66 7.75 15.51
N ILE A 116 -5.37 8.73 16.08
CA ILE A 116 -6.79 8.63 16.40
C ILE A 116 -7.62 8.39 15.13
N PHE A 117 -7.46 9.23 14.10
CA PHE A 117 -8.19 9.08 12.84
C PHE A 117 -7.85 7.76 12.16
N LYS A 118 -6.58 7.35 12.17
CA LYS A 118 -6.15 6.09 11.58
C LYS A 118 -6.82 4.89 12.24
N ILE A 119 -6.85 4.84 13.58
CA ILE A 119 -7.49 3.75 14.32
C ILE A 119 -9.01 3.77 14.12
N ILE A 120 -9.66 4.93 14.20
CA ILE A 120 -11.12 5.01 14.06
C ILE A 120 -11.55 4.64 12.64
N LEU A 121 -10.97 5.30 11.63
CA LEU A 121 -11.44 5.21 10.25
C LEU A 121 -10.90 3.97 9.52
N LEU A 122 -9.65 3.56 9.76
CA LEU A 122 -9.06 2.44 9.04
C LEU A 122 -9.17 1.11 9.79
N LEU A 123 -9.51 1.10 11.08
CA LEU A 123 -9.68 -0.14 11.86
C LEU A 123 -11.10 -0.28 12.45
N PHE A 124 -11.55 0.65 13.31
CA PHE A 124 -12.79 0.48 14.06
C PHE A 124 -14.03 0.47 13.14
N THR A 125 -14.18 1.45 12.26
CA THR A 125 -15.31 1.53 11.32
C THR A 125 -15.40 0.30 10.42
N PRO A 126 -14.33 -0.16 9.75
CA PRO A 126 -14.32 -1.41 9.00
C PRO A 126 -14.65 -2.63 9.84
N LEU A 127 -14.09 -2.74 11.05
CA LEU A 127 -14.31 -3.88 11.92
C LEU A 127 -15.79 -3.99 12.30
N MET A 128 -16.39 -2.88 12.72
CA MET A 128 -17.82 -2.81 13.03
C MET A 128 -18.68 -3.20 11.82
N LEU A 129 -18.38 -2.62 10.65
CA LEU A 129 -19.04 -3.00 9.40
C LEU A 129 -18.94 -4.51 9.13
N LEU A 130 -17.76 -5.11 9.26
CA LEU A 130 -17.59 -6.54 8.99
C LEU A 130 -18.29 -7.43 10.02
N LEU A 131 -18.33 -7.01 11.29
CA LEU A 131 -19.04 -7.70 12.37
C LEU A 131 -20.56 -7.70 12.15
N PHE A 132 -21.15 -6.56 11.77
CA PHE A 132 -22.59 -6.47 11.47
C PHE A 132 -23.04 -7.40 10.35
N TYR A 133 -22.16 -7.66 9.39
CA TYR A 133 -22.44 -8.51 8.24
C TYR A 133 -21.93 -9.96 8.41
N LYS A 134 -21.43 -10.36 9.58
CA LYS A 134 -20.83 -11.68 9.87
C LYS A 134 -21.88 -12.81 10.00
N LYS A 135 -22.88 -12.87 9.11
CA LYS A 135 -23.90 -13.94 9.12
C LYS A 135 -23.57 -15.16 8.27
N GLU A 136 -22.56 -15.10 7.40
CA GLU A 136 -22.25 -16.20 6.48
C GLU A 136 -20.78 -16.57 6.55
N ARG A 137 -20.50 -17.82 6.92
CA ARG A 137 -19.17 -18.40 6.81
C ARG A 137 -18.86 -18.57 5.32
N PRO A 138 -17.74 -18.06 4.80
CA PRO A 138 -17.34 -18.35 3.43
C PRO A 138 -17.24 -19.87 3.26
N LYS A 139 -17.83 -20.43 2.21
CA LYS A 139 -17.61 -21.84 1.89
C LYS A 139 -16.12 -22.04 1.67
N GLN A 140 -15.53 -23.00 2.39
CA GLN A 140 -14.14 -23.41 2.15
C GLN A 140 -14.04 -23.84 0.68
N VAL A 141 -13.32 -23.05 -0.11
CA VAL A 141 -12.91 -23.47 -1.44
C VAL A 141 -11.83 -24.52 -1.22
N LYS A 142 -12.12 -25.76 -1.62
CA LYS A 142 -11.16 -26.86 -1.56
C LYS A 142 -9.93 -26.47 -2.37
N SER A 143 -8.75 -26.49 -1.75
CA SER A 143 -7.46 -26.38 -2.43
C SER A 143 -7.35 -27.54 -3.42
N THR A 144 -7.49 -27.28 -4.71
CA THR A 144 -7.29 -28.28 -5.75
C THR A 144 -5.83 -28.24 -6.22
N GLY A 145 -5.04 -29.18 -5.72
CA GLY A 145 -3.68 -29.48 -6.21
C GLY A 145 -2.58 -28.76 -5.46
N ASP A 146 -2.11 -29.36 -4.37
CA ASP A 146 -0.92 -28.94 -3.62
C ASP A 146 0.36 -29.22 -4.40
N ILE A 147 0.78 -28.28 -5.24
CA ILE A 147 2.21 -28.14 -5.53
C ILE A 147 2.75 -27.19 -4.46
N ARG A 148 3.21 -27.76 -3.33
CA ARG A 148 3.71 -27.05 -2.13
C ARG A 148 4.73 -25.95 -2.46
N TRP A 149 5.49 -26.10 -3.54
CA TRP A 149 6.51 -25.14 -3.97
C TRP A 149 5.96 -23.77 -4.38
N TYR A 150 4.76 -23.66 -4.97
CA TYR A 150 4.20 -22.36 -5.37
C TYR A 150 3.80 -21.48 -4.18
N GLN A 151 3.74 -22.04 -2.96
CA GLN A 151 3.49 -21.26 -1.74
C GLN A 151 4.69 -20.38 -1.36
N PHE A 152 5.89 -20.74 -1.83
CA PHE A 152 7.13 -20.02 -1.58
C PHE A 152 7.54 -19.08 -2.71
N THR A 153 6.84 -19.09 -3.85
CA THR A 153 7.06 -18.13 -4.95
C THR A 153 7.13 -16.66 -4.49
N PRO A 154 6.29 -16.17 -3.54
CA PRO A 154 6.40 -14.80 -3.06
C PRO A 154 7.73 -14.49 -2.36
N LEU A 155 8.40 -15.47 -1.74
CA LEU A 155 9.71 -15.24 -1.10
C LEU A 155 10.76 -14.83 -2.13
N ILE A 156 10.75 -15.45 -3.32
CA ILE A 156 11.66 -15.08 -4.42
C ILE A 156 11.46 -13.61 -4.79
N VAL A 157 10.20 -13.17 -4.88
CA VAL A 157 9.88 -11.76 -5.16
C VAL A 157 10.41 -10.86 -4.06
N ILE A 158 10.15 -11.19 -2.79
CA ILE A 158 10.59 -10.39 -1.63
C ILE A 158 12.12 -10.27 -1.60
N ILE A 159 12.84 -11.37 -1.83
CA ILE A 159 14.31 -11.40 -1.79
C ILE A 159 14.90 -10.54 -2.92
N ILE A 160 14.44 -10.75 -4.17
CA ILE A 160 15.00 -10.02 -5.32
C ILE A 160 14.63 -8.54 -5.25
N TRP A 161 13.35 -8.23 -4.99
CA TRP A 161 12.91 -6.85 -4.79
C TRP A 161 13.67 -6.17 -3.64
N GLY A 162 13.83 -6.87 -2.50
CA GLY A 162 14.54 -6.36 -1.33
C GLY A 162 16.01 -6.09 -1.64
N TYR A 163 16.69 -6.96 -2.40
CA TYR A 163 18.05 -6.71 -2.86
C TYR A 163 18.15 -5.42 -3.66
N PHE A 164 17.27 -5.22 -4.65
CA PHE A 164 17.25 -3.99 -5.43
C PHE A 164 16.94 -2.76 -4.57
N ASN A 165 16.01 -2.88 -3.63
CA ASN A 165 15.56 -1.77 -2.80
C ASN A 165 16.57 -1.35 -1.71
N PHE A 166 17.39 -2.27 -1.20
CA PHE A 166 18.27 -1.99 -0.04
C PHE A 166 19.77 -2.11 -0.31
N PHE A 167 20.19 -2.86 -1.33
CA PHE A 167 21.61 -3.21 -1.53
C PHE A 167 22.16 -2.92 -2.93
N SER A 168 21.31 -2.50 -3.87
CA SER A 168 21.74 -2.16 -5.24
C SER A 168 22.07 -0.68 -5.41
N ILE A 169 22.50 -0.27 -6.61
CA ILE A 169 22.68 1.15 -6.97
C ILE A 169 21.39 1.99 -6.84
N PHE A 170 20.23 1.33 -6.79
CA PHE A 170 18.92 1.96 -6.60
C PHE A 170 18.45 1.92 -5.15
N SER A 171 19.34 1.59 -4.21
CA SER A 171 18.99 1.43 -2.80
C SER A 171 18.42 2.71 -2.20
N THR A 172 17.38 2.57 -1.37
CA THR A 172 16.98 3.64 -0.46
C THR A 172 18.12 3.90 0.53
N PRO A 173 18.64 5.14 0.64
CA PRO A 173 19.74 5.39 1.55
C PRO A 173 19.36 5.09 3.00
N PHE A 174 20.30 4.50 3.72
CA PHE A 174 20.12 4.19 5.12
C PHE A 174 20.48 5.38 6.01
N VAL A 175 19.61 5.68 6.97
CA VAL A 175 19.84 6.72 7.98
C VAL A 175 19.75 6.09 9.36
N SER A 176 20.88 6.09 10.07
CA SER A 176 20.99 5.69 11.47
C SER A 176 20.12 6.57 12.36
N MET A 177 19.23 5.98 13.15
CA MET A 177 18.43 6.74 14.14
C MET A 177 19.21 7.11 15.40
N LYS A 178 20.37 6.48 15.66
CA LYS A 178 21.22 6.71 16.86
C LYS A 178 20.42 6.68 18.18
N MET A 179 19.42 5.81 18.28
CA MET A 179 18.63 5.62 19.51
C MET A 179 19.15 4.46 20.36
N GLU A 180 18.67 4.40 21.59
CA GLU A 180 18.84 3.25 22.49
C GLU A 180 18.05 2.04 21.92
N PRO A 181 18.59 0.81 21.97
CA PRO A 181 17.98 -0.37 21.33
C PRO A 181 16.53 -0.66 21.75
N THR A 182 16.17 -0.56 23.03
CA THR A 182 14.81 -0.85 23.49
C THR A 182 13.79 0.16 22.98
N ILE A 183 14.16 1.45 22.93
CA ILE A 183 13.33 2.51 22.33
C ILE A 183 13.15 2.27 20.84
N LEU A 184 14.24 1.95 20.12
CA LEU A 184 14.20 1.67 18.69
C LEU A 184 13.30 0.47 18.36
N ILE A 185 13.46 -0.64 19.08
CA ILE A 185 12.62 -1.84 18.92
C ILE A 185 11.14 -1.49 19.14
N SER A 186 10.84 -0.69 20.16
CA SER A 186 9.46 -0.29 20.48
C SER A 186 8.84 0.55 19.36
N ILE A 187 9.58 1.54 18.85
CA ILE A 187 9.14 2.39 17.72
C ILE A 187 8.94 1.55 16.46
N LEU A 188 9.87 0.67 16.13
CA LEU A 188 9.78 -0.20 14.95
C LEU A 188 8.59 -1.16 15.06
N LEU A 189 8.34 -1.73 16.24
CA LEU A 189 7.22 -2.65 16.44
C LEU A 189 5.87 -1.94 16.33
N VAL A 190 5.71 -0.79 16.99
CA VAL A 190 4.47 0.00 16.91
C VAL A 190 4.25 0.51 15.49
N GLY A 191 5.30 1.05 14.85
CA GLY A 191 5.27 1.49 13.46
C GLY A 191 4.91 0.34 12.50
N PHE A 192 5.46 -0.85 12.70
CA PHE A 192 5.11 -2.02 11.91
C PHE A 192 3.63 -2.41 12.06
N LEU A 193 3.11 -2.47 13.28
CA LEU A 193 1.70 -2.81 13.51
C LEU A 193 0.75 -1.78 12.90
N ILE A 194 1.05 -0.49 13.07
CA ILE A 194 0.15 0.59 12.67
C ILE A 194 0.28 0.93 11.19
N ASN A 195 1.50 0.95 10.66
CA ASN A 195 1.76 1.36 9.27
C ASN A 195 1.73 0.17 8.32
N SER A 196 2.22 -1.00 8.72
CA SER A 196 2.30 -2.16 7.81
C SER A 196 1.11 -3.10 7.98
N VAL A 197 0.77 -3.50 9.21
CA VAL A 197 -0.30 -4.48 9.43
C VAL A 197 -1.68 -3.86 9.19
N LEU A 198 -1.99 -2.78 9.90
CA LEU A 198 -3.31 -2.14 9.83
C LEU A 198 -3.61 -1.62 8.42
N GLU A 199 -2.66 -0.92 7.79
CA GLU A 199 -2.89 -0.34 6.46
C GLU A 199 -3.08 -1.42 5.40
N GLU A 200 -2.25 -2.46 5.36
CA GLU A 200 -2.39 -3.52 4.36
C GLU A 200 -3.69 -4.32 4.55
N ILE A 201 -4.12 -4.53 5.80
CA ILE A 201 -5.43 -5.13 6.08
C ILE A 201 -6.55 -4.25 5.53
N PHE A 202 -6.52 -2.94 5.80
CA PHE A 202 -7.54 -2.03 5.32
C PHE A 202 -7.54 -1.91 3.79
N TYR A 203 -6.43 -1.45 3.22
CA TYR A 203 -6.34 -1.10 1.81
C TYR A 203 -6.37 -2.33 0.91
N ARG A 204 -5.60 -3.40 1.21
CA ARG A 204 -5.57 -4.58 0.32
C ARG A 204 -6.65 -5.58 0.66
N VAL A 205 -6.67 -6.04 1.91
CA VAL A 205 -7.51 -7.18 2.27
C VAL A 205 -8.99 -6.78 2.23
N TRP A 206 -9.36 -5.65 2.83
CA TRP A 206 -10.75 -5.23 2.89
C TRP A 206 -11.20 -4.44 1.66
N LEU A 207 -10.51 -3.36 1.30
CA LEU A 207 -10.94 -2.44 0.25
C LEU A 207 -10.67 -2.99 -1.16
N GLN A 208 -9.40 -3.29 -1.49
CA GLN A 208 -9.01 -3.73 -2.84
C GLN A 208 -9.77 -4.98 -3.25
N THR A 209 -9.84 -6.02 -2.39
CA THR A 209 -10.55 -7.26 -2.70
C THR A 209 -12.01 -7.03 -3.14
N ARG A 210 -12.69 -6.02 -2.58
CA ARG A 210 -14.06 -5.68 -2.98
C ARG A 210 -14.11 -4.81 -4.24
N LEU A 211 -13.21 -3.83 -4.36
CA LEU A 211 -13.07 -3.03 -5.58
C LEU A 211 -12.78 -3.90 -6.80
N GLU A 212 -12.04 -5.00 -6.65
CA GLU A 212 -11.76 -5.94 -7.73
C GLU A 212 -13.04 -6.60 -8.28
N LEU A 213 -14.06 -6.83 -7.44
CA LEU A 213 -15.38 -7.31 -7.87
C LEU A 213 -16.18 -6.21 -8.57
N LEU A 214 -16.05 -4.96 -8.13
CA LEU A 214 -16.82 -3.85 -8.71
C LEU A 214 -16.22 -3.35 -10.04
N LEU A 215 -14.91 -3.12 -10.08
CA LEU A 215 -14.20 -2.41 -11.16
C LEU A 215 -13.31 -3.34 -11.98
N GLY A 216 -12.96 -4.51 -11.46
CA GLY A 216 -11.95 -5.41 -12.03
C GLY A 216 -10.60 -5.24 -11.35
N THR A 217 -9.65 -6.14 -11.64
CA THR A 217 -8.41 -6.23 -10.86
C THR A 217 -7.50 -5.02 -11.01
N TRP A 218 -7.19 -4.62 -12.24
CA TRP A 218 -6.22 -3.55 -12.47
C TRP A 218 -6.74 -2.16 -12.04
N PRO A 219 -8.01 -1.76 -12.24
CA PRO A 219 -8.50 -0.47 -11.74
C PRO A 219 -8.61 -0.45 -10.21
N ALA A 220 -8.93 -1.58 -9.59
CA ALA A 220 -8.98 -1.69 -8.14
C ALA A 220 -7.61 -1.49 -7.49
N ILE A 221 -6.56 -2.07 -8.08
CA ILE A 221 -5.17 -1.85 -7.65
C ILE A 221 -4.83 -0.36 -7.78
N LEU A 222 -5.08 0.24 -8.94
CA LEU A 222 -4.79 1.66 -9.18
C LEU A 222 -5.51 2.57 -8.17
N LEU A 223 -6.82 2.39 -8.01
CA LEU A 223 -7.64 3.23 -7.14
C LEU A 223 -7.25 3.09 -5.67
N THR A 224 -7.01 1.87 -5.21
CA THR A 224 -6.57 1.63 -3.83
C THR A 224 -5.18 2.22 -3.58
N SER A 225 -4.29 2.12 -4.56
CA SER A 225 -2.93 2.65 -4.46
C SER A 225 -2.90 4.17 -4.41
N LEU A 226 -3.76 4.82 -5.21
CA LEU A 226 -3.89 6.27 -5.18
C LEU A 226 -4.51 6.77 -3.87
N LEU A 227 -5.56 6.10 -3.37
CA LEU A 227 -6.17 6.42 -2.08
C LEU A 227 -5.22 6.19 -0.90
N TRP A 228 -4.38 5.16 -0.99
CA TRP A 228 -3.33 4.92 -0.01
C TRP A 228 -2.25 6.01 -0.07
N ALA A 229 -1.85 6.42 -1.27
CA ALA A 229 -0.87 7.48 -1.43
C ALA A 229 -1.40 8.82 -0.89
N SER A 230 -2.64 9.21 -1.21
CA SER A 230 -3.16 10.57 -1.00
C SER A 230 -3.00 11.13 0.42
N TRP A 231 -3.20 10.33 1.46
CA TRP A 231 -3.09 10.83 2.84
C TRP A 231 -1.65 11.22 3.22
N HIS A 232 -0.65 10.69 2.53
CA HIS A 232 0.75 11.00 2.79
C HIS A 232 1.13 12.43 2.37
N ILE A 233 0.31 13.13 1.58
CA ILE A 233 0.50 14.55 1.29
C ILE A 233 0.59 15.34 2.60
N ALA A 234 -0.21 14.99 3.61
CA ALA A 234 -0.21 15.65 4.91
C ALA A 234 1.10 15.48 5.71
N LEU A 235 1.86 14.41 5.46
CA LEU A 235 3.10 14.10 6.21
C LEU A 235 4.38 14.38 5.40
N HIS A 236 4.33 14.18 4.09
CA HIS A 236 5.48 14.36 3.21
C HIS A 236 5.51 15.74 2.53
N GLY A 237 4.41 16.50 2.63
CA GLY A 237 4.24 17.78 1.97
C GLY A 237 5.29 18.82 2.35
N SER A 238 5.66 19.61 1.36
CA SER A 238 6.51 20.80 1.45
C SER A 238 5.69 22.09 1.55
N GLY A 239 4.36 22.01 1.39
CA GLY A 239 3.44 23.14 1.33
C GLY A 239 3.07 23.56 -0.09
N HIS A 240 3.70 22.98 -1.11
CA HIS A 240 3.40 23.20 -2.52
C HIS A 240 2.49 22.08 -3.03
N TRP A 241 1.19 22.34 -3.08
CA TRP A 241 0.17 21.31 -3.29
C TRP A 241 0.38 20.50 -4.58
N ASP A 242 0.77 21.16 -5.66
CA ASP A 242 1.03 20.55 -6.96
C ASP A 242 2.23 19.60 -6.92
N ILE A 243 3.36 20.05 -6.34
CA ILE A 243 4.59 19.26 -6.19
C ILE A 243 4.35 18.10 -5.21
N ASP A 244 3.69 18.36 -4.09
CA ASP A 244 3.45 17.38 -3.03
C ASP A 244 2.52 16.26 -3.53
N THR A 245 1.45 16.64 -4.23
CA THR A 245 0.52 15.67 -4.85
C THR A 245 1.25 14.82 -5.89
N ALA A 246 1.99 15.45 -6.80
CA ALA A 246 2.73 14.73 -7.83
C ALA A 246 3.77 13.78 -7.21
N THR A 247 4.53 14.27 -6.21
CA THR A 247 5.54 13.51 -5.47
C THR A 247 4.96 12.27 -4.82
N VAL A 248 3.87 12.43 -4.07
CA VAL A 248 3.23 11.31 -3.37
C VAL A 248 2.68 10.27 -4.35
N ILE A 249 2.12 10.70 -5.49
CA ILE A 249 1.64 9.80 -6.54
C ILE A 249 2.79 8.99 -7.16
N VAL A 250 3.89 9.63 -7.54
CA VAL A 250 5.02 8.94 -8.20
C VAL A 250 5.86 8.11 -7.22
N ASN A 251 5.79 8.41 -5.93
CA ASN A 251 6.54 7.71 -4.89
C ASN A 251 5.71 6.58 -4.29
N LEU A 252 4.67 6.96 -3.53
CA LEU A 252 3.87 6.06 -2.72
C LEU A 252 2.77 5.41 -3.57
N GLY A 253 2.24 6.11 -4.58
CA GLY A 253 1.29 5.50 -5.50
C GLY A 253 1.87 4.26 -6.18
N ILE A 254 3.11 4.33 -6.65
CA ILE A 254 3.80 3.22 -7.33
C ILE A 254 4.15 2.06 -6.38
N VAL A 255 4.60 2.36 -5.16
CA VAL A 255 4.74 1.34 -4.11
C VAL A 255 3.39 0.66 -3.82
N GLY A 256 2.31 1.44 -3.76
CA GLY A 256 0.96 0.93 -3.63
C GLY A 256 0.57 -0.03 -4.75
N LEU A 257 0.96 0.26 -6.01
CA LEU A 257 0.72 -0.64 -7.14
C LEU A 257 1.41 -1.99 -6.95
N PHE A 258 2.66 -1.98 -6.47
CA PHE A 258 3.39 -3.21 -6.20
C PHE A 258 2.71 -4.06 -5.13
N LEU A 259 2.37 -3.45 -3.98
CA LEU A 259 1.66 -4.12 -2.89
C LEU A 259 0.29 -4.64 -3.34
N GLY A 260 -0.44 -3.83 -4.11
CA GLY A 260 -1.72 -4.23 -4.69
C GLY A 260 -1.61 -5.38 -5.66
N TYR A 261 -0.54 -5.44 -6.46
CA TYR A 261 -0.27 -6.53 -7.39
C TYR A 261 0.13 -7.82 -6.66
N LEU A 262 0.96 -7.73 -5.62
CA LEU A 262 1.29 -8.84 -4.73
C LEU A 262 0.04 -9.44 -4.09
N TRP A 263 -0.86 -8.59 -3.57
CA TRP A 263 -2.12 -9.04 -3.01
C TRP A 263 -3.01 -9.71 -4.05
N ALA A 264 -3.26 -9.04 -5.18
CA ALA A 264 -4.12 -9.56 -6.24
C ALA A 264 -3.63 -10.89 -6.81
N ARG A 265 -2.30 -11.08 -6.89
CA ARG A 265 -1.69 -12.31 -7.37
C ARG A 265 -1.71 -13.40 -6.30
N TYR A 266 -1.15 -13.16 -5.11
CA TYR A 266 -0.86 -14.23 -4.16
C TYR A 266 -1.94 -14.45 -3.10
N ARG A 267 -2.75 -13.44 -2.76
CA ARG A 267 -3.74 -13.47 -1.67
C ARG A 267 -3.16 -13.92 -0.32
N LYS A 268 -1.90 -13.57 -0.06
CA LYS A 268 -1.20 -13.87 1.18
C LYS A 268 -0.93 -12.58 1.95
N VAL A 269 -1.61 -12.42 3.09
CA VAL A 269 -1.50 -11.22 3.93
C VAL A 269 -0.07 -11.03 4.45
N TRP A 270 0.62 -12.12 4.80
CA TRP A 270 2.00 -12.05 5.28
C TRP A 270 2.97 -11.45 4.26
N VAL A 271 2.75 -11.66 2.95
CA VAL A 271 3.64 -11.15 1.88
C VAL A 271 3.62 -9.63 1.85
N ILE A 272 2.43 -9.04 1.82
CA ILE A 272 2.26 -7.58 1.78
C ILE A 272 2.70 -6.94 3.09
N ILE A 273 2.45 -7.58 4.25
CA ILE A 273 2.92 -7.10 5.55
C ILE A 273 4.45 -7.09 5.62
N ILE A 274 5.13 -8.14 5.16
CA ILE A 274 6.60 -8.18 5.17
C ILE A 274 7.17 -7.10 4.24
N VAL A 275 6.67 -7.00 3.01
CA VAL A 275 7.17 -6.00 2.05
C VAL A 275 6.96 -4.58 2.59
N HIS A 276 5.76 -4.26 3.06
CA HIS A 276 5.48 -2.94 3.63
C HIS A 276 6.28 -2.70 4.93
N GLY A 277 6.43 -3.73 5.77
CA GLY A 277 7.29 -3.68 6.96
C GLY A 277 8.73 -3.34 6.63
N LEU A 278 9.32 -3.95 5.61
CA LEU A 278 10.68 -3.67 5.15
C LEU A 278 10.82 -2.24 4.58
N ILE A 279 9.77 -1.70 3.95
CA ILE A 279 9.78 -0.31 3.45
C ILE A 279 9.80 0.67 4.63
N ASN A 280 9.06 0.39 5.70
CA ASN A 280 9.01 1.24 6.89
C ASN A 280 10.23 1.05 7.81
N ALA A 281 10.81 -0.15 7.85
CA ALA A 281 11.93 -0.50 8.70
C ALA A 281 13.09 -1.03 7.84
N HIS A 282 14.12 -0.19 7.66
CA HIS A 282 15.28 -0.56 6.85
C HIS A 282 16.02 -1.75 7.50
N PRO A 283 16.39 -2.81 6.75
CA PRO A 283 17.04 -4.00 7.33
C PRO A 283 18.32 -3.69 8.14
N GLN A 284 19.06 -2.65 7.75
CA GLN A 284 20.25 -2.22 8.49
C GLN A 284 19.95 -1.66 9.88
N GLN A 285 18.71 -1.25 10.20
CA GLN A 285 18.31 -0.88 11.57
C GLN A 285 18.37 -2.08 12.52
N LEU A 286 18.09 -3.29 12.03
CA LEU A 286 18.24 -4.52 12.82
C LEU A 286 19.72 -4.81 13.12
N ILE A 287 20.60 -4.50 12.17
CA ILE A 287 22.06 -4.62 12.36
C ILE A 287 22.53 -3.64 13.44
N GLU A 288 22.04 -2.39 13.45
CA GLU A 288 22.37 -1.42 14.52
C GLU A 288 21.95 -1.89 15.91
N ILE A 289 20.83 -2.60 16.02
CA ILE A 289 20.34 -3.14 17.29
C ILE A 289 21.25 -4.27 17.81
N ILE A 290 21.76 -5.11 16.91
CA ILE A 290 22.55 -6.31 17.26
C ILE A 290 24.01 -5.96 17.60
N PHE A 291 24.59 -4.95 16.92
CA PHE A 291 26.00 -4.60 17.03
C PHE A 291 26.29 -3.34 17.88
N LYS A 292 25.31 -2.87 18.65
CA LYS A 292 25.48 -1.88 19.73
C LYS A 292 25.51 -2.56 21.08
#